data_AF-A0A6A6L1C5-F1
#
_entry.id   AF-A0A6A6L1C5-F1
#
_cell.length_a   1.000
_cell.length_b   1.000
_cell.length_c   1.000
_cell.angle_alpha   90.00
_cell.angle_beta   90.00
_cell.angle_gamma   90.00
#
_symmetry.space_group_name_H-M   'P 1'
#
loop_
_entity.id
_entity.type
_entity.pdbx_description
1 polymer ?
#
loop_
_entity_poly.entity_id
_entity_poly.type
_entity_poly.pdbx_seq_one_letter_code
_entity_poly.pdbx_strand_id
1 'polypeptide(L)'
;MTWGLVLLIFAPQTGLLAVLLITVGIAGAGRTLKAFLADHAIEPTEENTNIVVDDGQVMVHTNSWWGVAFFMGAAISLTSSSLFHYQYKTAFIVSATLMGVTSVLFWSGFSFYHLCTPTGSPLSIVYRVVKVAMLNRRRDYPPNASGYFKKDSNEVLLLPHNPIFKSSGMLFCLLCVRVSLPLNRKLIIDKYFTCRCLDKAAIPKTSIPDQEEQQGILCSVEEVNRVKRLLALLPMWTTLLVYALVEATGSTFFVEQSDSLEAIKFLGLTLSINAFPAFKSVVSSLVSCLFRVLIPKKWKENKEKHQLVTLLRIGLGMVCSILCCVTASKVGVRRLNSIHNSNSMSMSWLFPQFTLLGVMEGTVHSGLVEFFNSQVDESMKHCESSLNDCILGIEKFLSVICAFASISWFGDTVNESRLDKYYLVPVVLSCGNLCFYVLVGLAYARKEAPPQDEMDEVDIELVGAEYVTRSTSTNPVITNIMMDDKNLRSRSLEVEGYSSDINNKKLLLRSRTFK
;
A
#
# COMPACT_ATOMS: atom_id res chain seq x y z
N MET A 1 -17.71 -11.68 8.95
CA MET A 1 -18.69 -12.66 8.41
C MET A 1 -19.91 -12.91 9.30
N THR A 2 -19.87 -12.67 10.61
CA THR A 2 -21.00 -12.98 11.51
C THR A 2 -22.13 -11.95 11.53
N TRP A 3 -21.88 -10.68 11.21
CA TRP A 3 -22.93 -9.65 11.20
C TRP A 3 -23.76 -9.60 9.92
N GLY A 4 -23.19 -9.99 8.76
CA GLY A 4 -23.95 -10.16 7.52
C GLY A 4 -24.96 -11.31 7.59
N LEU A 5 -24.72 -12.29 8.46
CA LEU A 5 -25.62 -13.40 8.75
C LEU A 5 -26.79 -13.03 9.67
N VAL A 6 -26.66 -11.97 10.48
CA VAL A 6 -27.75 -11.49 11.36
C VAL A 6 -28.76 -10.65 10.57
N LEU A 7 -28.30 -9.94 9.52
CA LEU A 7 -29.19 -9.22 8.59
C LEU A 7 -30.04 -10.16 7.71
N LEU A 8 -29.66 -11.45 7.57
CA LEU A 8 -30.45 -12.46 6.85
C LEU A 8 -31.78 -12.82 7.56
N ILE A 9 -31.93 -12.46 8.84
CA ILE A 9 -33.09 -12.86 9.65
C ILE A 9 -34.27 -11.86 9.52
N PHE A 10 -34.04 -10.66 8.98
CA PHE A 10 -35.02 -9.55 9.13
C PHE A 10 -35.55 -8.87 7.85
N ALA A 11 -35.28 -9.34 6.62
CA ALA A 11 -35.81 -8.70 5.41
C ALA A 11 -36.19 -9.68 4.27
N PRO A 12 -37.22 -9.37 3.44
CA PRO A 12 -37.78 -10.32 2.45
C PRO A 12 -36.77 -10.70 1.36
N GLN A 13 -36.75 -11.99 1.02
CA GLN A 13 -35.53 -12.79 0.82
C GLN A 13 -35.00 -12.98 -0.63
N THR A 14 -35.46 -12.26 -1.66
CA THR A 14 -34.94 -12.48 -3.04
C THR A 14 -33.86 -11.49 -3.47
N GLY A 15 -34.00 -10.21 -3.13
CA GLY A 15 -33.05 -9.16 -3.54
C GLY A 15 -31.67 -9.31 -2.89
N LEU A 16 -31.63 -9.67 -1.61
CA LEU A 16 -30.37 -9.79 -0.85
C LEU A 16 -29.53 -11.00 -1.32
N LEU A 17 -30.19 -12.10 -1.69
CA LEU A 17 -29.53 -13.26 -2.29
C LEU A 17 -28.92 -12.91 -3.65
N ALA A 18 -29.64 -12.18 -4.49
CA ALA A 18 -29.14 -11.73 -5.80
C ALA A 18 -27.90 -10.84 -5.64
N VAL A 19 -27.94 -9.86 -4.73
CA VAL A 19 -26.78 -8.99 -4.42
C VAL A 19 -25.59 -9.81 -3.92
N LEU A 20 -25.82 -10.79 -3.05
CA LEU A 20 -24.76 -11.66 -2.55
C LEU A 20 -24.13 -12.49 -3.66
N LEU A 21 -24.94 -13.10 -4.54
CA LEU A 21 -24.45 -13.86 -5.69
C LEU A 21 -23.65 -12.99 -6.67
N ILE A 22 -24.15 -11.79 -6.98
CA ILE A 22 -23.42 -10.82 -7.82
C ILE A 22 -22.08 -10.46 -7.17
N THR A 23 -22.07 -10.19 -5.85
CA THR A 23 -20.86 -9.84 -5.12
C THR A 23 -19.83 -10.96 -5.14
N VAL A 24 -20.26 -12.21 -4.91
CA VAL A 24 -19.39 -13.40 -4.97
C VAL A 24 -18.85 -13.59 -6.40
N GLY A 25 -19.70 -13.42 -7.42
CA GLY A 25 -19.31 -13.52 -8.82
C GLY A 25 -18.26 -12.48 -9.23
N ILE A 26 -18.48 -11.21 -8.88
CA ILE A 26 -17.52 -10.12 -9.17
C ILE A 26 -16.20 -10.35 -8.44
N ALA A 27 -16.25 -10.71 -7.15
CA ALA A 27 -15.04 -10.95 -6.34
C ALA A 27 -14.21 -12.12 -6.87
N GLY A 28 -14.87 -13.22 -7.28
CA GLY A 28 -14.21 -14.38 -7.84
C GLY A 28 -13.60 -14.11 -9.23
N ALA A 29 -14.38 -13.53 -10.14
CA ALA A 29 -13.97 -13.30 -11.52
C ALA A 29 -12.88 -12.21 -11.62
N GLY A 30 -13.03 -11.08 -10.90
CA GLY A 30 -12.14 -9.94 -11.05
C GLY A 30 -10.66 -10.25 -10.75
N ARG A 31 -10.41 -11.13 -9.78
CA ARG A 31 -9.04 -11.50 -9.37
C ARG A 31 -8.42 -12.57 -10.26
N THR A 32 -9.17 -13.63 -10.55
CA THR A 32 -8.66 -14.77 -11.32
C THR A 32 -8.52 -14.42 -12.79
N LEU A 33 -9.46 -13.65 -13.36
CA LEU A 33 -9.43 -13.29 -14.77
C LEU A 33 -8.24 -12.37 -15.09
N LYS A 34 -7.93 -11.40 -14.22
CA LYS A 34 -6.78 -10.50 -14.44
C LYS A 34 -5.45 -11.26 -14.41
N ALA A 35 -5.29 -12.19 -13.48
CA ALA A 35 -4.11 -13.05 -13.41
C ALA A 35 -4.01 -13.99 -14.63
N PHE A 36 -5.12 -14.66 -14.97
CA PHE A 36 -5.20 -15.55 -16.12
C PHE A 36 -4.84 -14.85 -17.44
N LEU A 37 -5.33 -13.63 -17.66
CA LEU A 37 -5.00 -12.85 -18.86
C LEU A 37 -3.55 -12.37 -18.87
N ALA A 38 -2.98 -12.04 -17.70
CA ALA A 38 -1.58 -11.67 -17.60
C ALA A 38 -0.66 -12.83 -18.01
N ASP A 39 -1.00 -14.06 -17.61
CA ASP A 39 -0.26 -15.27 -17.99
C ASP A 39 -0.23 -15.49 -19.52
N HIS A 40 -1.28 -15.08 -20.23
CA HIS A 40 -1.37 -15.20 -21.69
C HIS A 40 -0.76 -14.01 -22.44
N ALA A 41 -0.56 -12.87 -21.77
CA ALA A 41 0.13 -11.70 -22.34
C ALA A 41 1.65 -11.87 -22.35
N ILE A 42 2.18 -12.79 -21.55
CA ILE A 42 3.58 -13.20 -21.56
C ILE A 42 3.72 -14.25 -22.66
N GLU A 43 4.11 -13.84 -23.87
CA GLU A 43 4.57 -14.80 -24.88
C GLU A 43 5.77 -15.57 -24.30
N PRO A 44 5.81 -16.92 -24.35
CA PRO A 44 7.04 -17.65 -24.14
C PRO A 44 7.94 -17.37 -25.35
N THR A 45 8.70 -16.27 -25.30
CA THR A 45 9.79 -16.09 -26.25
C THR A 45 10.81 -17.18 -25.97
N GLU A 46 11.18 -17.90 -27.03
CA GLU A 46 11.98 -19.12 -27.03
C GLU A 46 13.17 -19.07 -26.05
N GLU A 47 13.50 -20.26 -25.51
CA GLU A 47 14.79 -20.55 -24.87
C GLU A 47 15.94 -20.00 -25.71
N ASN A 48 16.38 -18.77 -25.45
CA ASN A 48 17.76 -18.32 -25.55
C ASN A 48 17.88 -16.84 -25.16
N THR A 49 18.87 -16.60 -24.30
CA THR A 49 19.43 -15.32 -23.85
C THR A 49 18.69 -14.58 -22.74
N ASN A 50 19.50 -14.24 -21.72
CA ASN A 50 19.27 -13.43 -20.52
C ASN A 50 18.59 -12.07 -20.77
N ILE A 51 17.36 -12.06 -21.28
CA ILE A 51 16.49 -10.90 -21.22
C ILE A 51 15.62 -11.13 -20.00
N VAL A 52 15.93 -10.42 -18.91
CA VAL A 52 14.98 -10.21 -17.82
C VAL A 52 13.78 -9.52 -18.47
N VAL A 53 12.75 -10.31 -18.81
CA VAL A 53 11.47 -9.75 -19.23
C VAL A 53 11.01 -8.89 -18.06
N ASP A 54 11.01 -7.58 -18.27
CA ASP A 54 10.59 -6.61 -17.27
C ASP A 54 9.09 -6.84 -17.03
N ASP A 55 8.77 -7.63 -16.00
CA ASP A 55 7.40 -7.89 -15.52
C ASP A 55 6.60 -6.57 -15.38
N GLY A 56 7.31 -5.46 -15.14
CA GLY A 56 6.77 -4.10 -15.17
C GLY A 56 6.16 -3.69 -16.50
N GLN A 57 6.76 -4.00 -17.66
CA GLN A 57 6.23 -3.60 -18.97
C GLN A 57 4.99 -4.40 -19.38
N VAL A 58 4.97 -5.72 -19.13
CA VAL A 58 3.81 -6.57 -19.43
C VAL A 58 2.62 -6.16 -18.54
N MET A 59 2.88 -5.85 -17.26
CA MET A 59 1.85 -5.35 -16.36
C MET A 59 1.34 -3.97 -16.77
N VAL A 60 2.20 -3.06 -17.25
CA VAL A 60 1.79 -1.74 -17.75
C VAL A 60 0.93 -1.85 -19.01
N HIS A 61 1.31 -2.70 -19.97
CA HIS A 61 0.54 -2.93 -21.19
C HIS A 61 -0.83 -3.53 -20.88
N THR A 62 -0.87 -4.60 -20.09
CA THR A 62 -2.12 -5.25 -19.65
C THR A 62 -3.03 -4.30 -18.86
N ASN A 63 -2.45 -3.45 -17.99
CA ASN A 63 -3.21 -2.46 -17.24
C ASN A 63 -3.73 -1.31 -18.12
N SER A 64 -3.03 -0.98 -19.21
CA SER A 64 -3.49 0.00 -20.21
C SER A 64 -4.70 -0.51 -20.99
N TRP A 65 -4.69 -1.78 -21.43
CA TRP A 65 -5.84 -2.41 -22.09
C TRP A 65 -7.07 -2.47 -21.19
N TRP A 66 -6.87 -2.81 -19.91
CA TRP A 66 -7.94 -2.75 -18.90
C TRP A 66 -8.51 -1.33 -18.71
N GLY A 67 -7.64 -0.31 -18.74
CA GLY A 67 -8.08 1.08 -18.71
C GLY A 67 -8.96 1.44 -19.90
N VAL A 68 -8.56 1.07 -21.11
CA VAL A 68 -9.34 1.30 -22.34
C VAL A 68 -10.69 0.60 -22.26
N ALA A 69 -10.72 -0.68 -21.87
CA ALA A 69 -11.96 -1.44 -21.71
C ALA A 69 -12.90 -0.77 -20.69
N PHE A 70 -12.37 -0.31 -19.56
CA PHE A 70 -13.14 0.41 -18.54
C PHE A 70 -13.73 1.72 -19.07
N PHE A 71 -12.94 2.54 -19.76
CA PHE A 71 -13.43 3.80 -20.33
C PHE A 71 -14.47 3.58 -21.43
N MET A 72 -14.27 2.58 -22.30
CA MET A 72 -15.26 2.20 -23.32
C MET A 72 -16.55 1.71 -22.67
N GLY A 73 -16.48 0.86 -21.65
CA GLY A 73 -17.64 0.39 -20.90
C GLY A 73 -18.40 1.52 -20.21
N ALA A 74 -17.68 2.46 -19.58
CA ALA A 74 -18.27 3.64 -18.96
C ALA A 74 -18.95 4.54 -20.01
N ALA A 75 -18.29 4.79 -21.15
CA ALA A 75 -18.86 5.59 -22.24
C ALA A 75 -20.15 4.95 -22.80
N ILE A 76 -20.14 3.64 -23.04
CA ILE A 76 -21.32 2.88 -23.50
C ILE A 76 -22.45 2.95 -22.46
N SER A 77 -22.13 2.81 -21.17
CA SER A 77 -23.13 2.91 -20.10
C SER A 77 -23.77 4.30 -20.04
N LEU A 78 -22.98 5.36 -20.20
CA LEU A 78 -23.45 6.74 -20.17
C LEU A 78 -24.30 7.11 -21.38
N THR A 79 -23.89 6.70 -22.58
CA THR A 79 -24.66 6.94 -23.81
C THR A 79 -25.95 6.13 -23.80
N SER A 80 -25.88 4.86 -23.39
CA SER A 80 -27.05 3.97 -23.37
C SER A 80 -28.10 4.43 -22.35
N SER A 81 -27.69 4.89 -21.16
CA SER A 81 -28.62 5.42 -20.17
C SER A 81 -29.26 6.74 -20.59
N SER A 82 -28.53 7.60 -21.31
CA SER A 82 -29.02 8.90 -21.77
C SER A 82 -29.94 8.80 -23.00
N LEU A 83 -29.71 7.81 -23.89
CA LEU A 83 -30.46 7.67 -25.14
C LEU A 83 -31.75 6.85 -25.00
N PHE A 84 -31.73 5.79 -24.19
CA PHE A 84 -32.80 4.78 -24.20
C PHE A 84 -33.72 4.83 -22.97
N HIS A 85 -33.47 5.71 -21.99
CA HIS A 85 -34.24 5.79 -20.74
C HIS A 85 -34.59 4.40 -20.16
N TYR A 86 -33.59 3.52 -20.06
CA TYR A 86 -33.81 2.14 -19.63
C TYR A 86 -34.44 2.08 -18.23
N GLN A 87 -35.56 1.37 -18.10
CA GLN A 87 -35.97 0.86 -16.80
C GLN A 87 -34.90 -0.09 -16.25
N TYR A 88 -34.63 -0.02 -14.94
CA TYR A 88 -33.61 -0.85 -14.27
C TYR A 88 -33.75 -2.35 -14.60
N LYS A 89 -34.98 -2.85 -14.73
CA LYS A 89 -35.26 -4.24 -15.13
C LYS A 89 -34.59 -4.62 -16.46
N THR A 90 -34.71 -3.78 -17.48
CA THR A 90 -34.13 -4.04 -18.80
C THR A 90 -32.60 -3.99 -18.74
N ALA A 91 -32.04 -3.04 -17.98
CA ALA A 91 -30.60 -2.96 -17.78
C ALA A 91 -30.02 -4.22 -17.11
N PHE A 92 -30.69 -4.74 -16.07
CA PHE A 92 -30.29 -6.00 -15.43
C PHE A 92 -30.39 -7.20 -16.37
N ILE A 93 -31.47 -7.29 -17.17
CA ILE A 93 -31.62 -8.38 -18.16
C ILE A 93 -30.48 -8.32 -19.18
N VAL A 94 -30.22 -7.14 -19.77
CA VAL A 94 -29.15 -6.96 -20.76
C VAL A 94 -27.80 -7.34 -20.16
N SER A 95 -27.48 -6.85 -18.95
CA SER A 95 -26.23 -7.19 -18.26
C SER A 95 -26.11 -8.69 -17.97
N ALA A 96 -27.19 -9.35 -17.56
CA ALA A 96 -27.20 -10.78 -17.29
C ALA A 96 -27.02 -11.59 -18.58
N THR A 97 -27.70 -11.21 -19.67
CA THR A 97 -27.53 -11.87 -20.97
C THR A 97 -26.12 -11.70 -21.51
N LEU A 98 -25.55 -10.49 -21.41
CA LEU A 98 -24.20 -10.23 -21.87
C LEU A 98 -23.17 -11.04 -21.08
N MET A 99 -23.30 -11.08 -19.74
CA MET A 99 -22.43 -11.90 -18.88
C MET A 99 -22.56 -13.40 -19.20
N GLY A 100 -23.77 -13.88 -19.50
CA GLY A 100 -24.02 -15.25 -19.93
C GLY A 100 -23.31 -15.57 -21.25
N VAL A 101 -23.48 -14.70 -22.27
CA VAL A 101 -22.81 -14.84 -23.58
C VAL A 101 -21.29 -14.83 -23.41
N THR A 102 -20.73 -13.88 -22.66
CA THR A 102 -19.27 -13.82 -22.43
C THR A 102 -18.75 -15.04 -21.69
N SER A 103 -19.52 -15.60 -20.75
CA SER A 103 -19.13 -16.82 -20.03
C SER A 103 -19.10 -18.05 -20.95
N VAL A 104 -20.08 -18.17 -21.86
CA VAL A 104 -20.10 -19.24 -22.88
C VAL A 104 -18.93 -19.09 -23.85
N LEU A 105 -18.63 -17.86 -24.30
CA LEU A 105 -17.47 -17.60 -25.15
C LEU A 105 -16.15 -17.94 -24.44
N PHE A 106 -16.01 -17.57 -23.16
CA PHE A 106 -14.86 -17.94 -22.35
C PHE A 106 -14.70 -19.47 -22.24
N TRP A 107 -15.77 -20.21 -21.99
CA TRP A 107 -15.71 -21.68 -21.96
C TRP A 107 -15.41 -22.31 -23.33
N SER A 108 -15.89 -21.71 -24.43
CA SER A 108 -15.58 -22.20 -25.77
C SER A 108 -14.09 -22.13 -26.11
N GLY A 109 -13.35 -21.20 -25.48
CA GLY A 109 -11.91 -21.04 -25.63
C GLY A 109 -11.06 -22.01 -24.81
N PHE A 110 -11.66 -22.88 -23.99
CA PHE A 110 -10.93 -23.73 -23.03
C PHE A 110 -9.82 -24.57 -23.66
N SER A 111 -10.02 -25.07 -24.89
CA SER A 111 -9.01 -25.86 -25.60
C SER A 111 -7.77 -25.07 -26.04
N PHE A 112 -7.87 -23.73 -26.09
CA PHE A 112 -6.78 -22.84 -26.52
C PHE A 112 -6.06 -22.19 -25.34
N TYR A 113 -6.51 -22.43 -24.11
CA TYR A 113 -5.94 -21.82 -22.92
C TYR A 113 -4.73 -22.59 -22.42
N HIS A 114 -3.64 -21.88 -22.17
CA HIS A 114 -2.47 -22.45 -21.52
C HIS A 114 -2.70 -22.39 -20.00
N LEU A 115 -2.86 -23.56 -19.38
CA LEU A 115 -3.03 -23.64 -17.92
C LEU A 115 -1.66 -23.60 -17.23
N CYS A 116 -1.38 -22.48 -16.56
CA CYS A 116 -0.24 -22.39 -15.65
C CYS A 116 -0.48 -23.22 -14.38
N THR A 117 0.59 -23.78 -13.83
CA THR A 117 0.53 -24.47 -12.54
C THR A 117 0.22 -23.47 -11.43
N PRO A 118 -0.60 -23.84 -10.42
CA PRO A 118 -0.99 -22.90 -9.38
C PRO A 118 0.23 -22.46 -8.57
N THR A 119 0.57 -21.18 -8.66
CA THR A 119 1.53 -20.53 -7.77
C THR A 119 0.95 -20.47 -6.36
N GLY A 120 1.73 -20.89 -5.36
CA GLY A 120 1.30 -20.91 -3.96
C GLY A 120 0.90 -19.51 -3.47
N SER A 121 -0.07 -19.42 -2.56
CA SER A 121 -0.53 -18.12 -2.04
C SER A 121 0.46 -17.56 -1.01
N PRO A 122 0.91 -16.30 -1.12
CA PRO A 122 1.65 -15.61 -0.07
C PRO A 122 0.95 -15.63 1.30
N LEU A 123 -0.38 -15.58 1.30
CA LEU A 123 -1.19 -15.66 2.52
C LEU A 123 -1.08 -17.01 3.22
N SER A 124 -0.78 -18.09 2.51
CA SER A 124 -0.53 -19.40 3.12
C SER A 124 0.73 -19.39 3.99
N ILE A 125 1.76 -18.66 3.57
CA ILE A 125 3.00 -18.46 4.33
C ILE A 125 2.70 -17.63 5.58
N VAL A 126 1.95 -16.53 5.45
CA VAL A 126 1.51 -15.71 6.58
C VAL A 126 0.74 -16.55 7.59
N TYR A 127 -0.25 -17.32 7.12
CA TYR A 127 -1.05 -18.20 7.98
C TYR A 127 -0.19 -19.24 8.69
N ARG A 128 0.72 -19.91 7.97
CA ARG A 128 1.61 -20.92 8.54
C ARG A 128 2.50 -20.33 9.63
N VAL A 129 3.19 -19.21 9.35
CA VAL A 129 4.06 -18.54 10.32
C VAL A 129 3.28 -18.12 11.57
N VAL A 130 2.10 -17.51 11.40
CA VAL A 130 1.25 -17.09 12.52
C VAL A 130 0.76 -18.30 13.33
N LYS A 131 0.30 -19.36 12.66
CA LYS A 131 -0.16 -20.61 13.30
C LYS A 131 0.95 -21.27 14.11
N VAL A 132 2.13 -21.47 13.52
CA VAL A 132 3.27 -22.10 14.19
C VAL A 132 3.75 -21.24 15.36
N ALA A 133 3.81 -19.92 15.19
CA ALA A 133 4.13 -18.99 16.28
C ALA A 133 3.13 -19.08 17.45
N MET A 134 1.83 -19.20 17.17
CA MET A 134 0.81 -19.40 18.20
C MET A 134 0.99 -20.73 18.95
N LEU A 135 1.25 -21.82 18.21
CA LEU A 135 1.45 -23.15 18.78
C LEU A 135 2.71 -23.17 19.66
N ASN A 136 3.76 -22.48 19.24
CA ASN A 136 5.03 -22.39 19.97
C ASN A 136 5.06 -21.24 21.00
N ARG A 137 3.93 -20.57 21.28
CA ARG A 137 3.90 -19.34 22.12
C ARG A 137 4.48 -19.51 23.53
N ARG A 138 4.45 -20.71 24.10
CA ARG A 138 4.95 -21.01 25.45
C ARG A 138 6.43 -21.41 25.50
N ARG A 139 7.08 -21.62 24.34
CA ARG A 139 8.51 -21.99 24.31
C ARG A 139 9.41 -20.80 24.62
N ASP A 140 10.54 -21.08 25.25
CA ASP A 140 11.58 -20.09 25.50
C ASP A 140 12.37 -19.79 24.22
N TYR A 141 12.95 -18.59 24.19
CA TYR A 141 13.78 -18.17 23.07
C TYR A 141 15.18 -18.78 23.21
N PRO A 142 15.78 -19.25 22.10
CA PRO A 142 17.16 -19.71 22.14
C PRO A 142 18.09 -18.54 22.51
N PRO A 143 19.16 -18.78 23.28
CA PRO A 143 20.11 -17.74 23.66
C PRO A 143 20.95 -17.25 22.47
N ASN A 144 21.18 -18.11 21.48
CA ASN A 144 22.04 -17.82 20.32
C ASN A 144 21.24 -17.89 19.01
N ALA A 145 21.66 -17.08 18.02
CA ALA A 145 21.07 -17.01 16.68
C ALA A 145 21.16 -18.33 15.89
N SER A 146 22.03 -19.26 16.30
CA SER A 146 22.13 -20.62 15.74
C SER A 146 20.96 -21.53 16.12
N GLY A 147 20.15 -21.14 17.11
CA GLY A 147 18.96 -21.91 17.52
C GLY A 147 17.74 -21.71 16.62
N TYR A 148 17.87 -20.98 15.51
CA TYR A 148 16.80 -20.75 14.54
C TYR A 148 17.05 -21.49 13.23
N PHE A 149 15.98 -21.99 12.61
CA PHE A 149 16.04 -22.71 11.35
C PHE A 149 16.24 -21.78 10.15
N LYS A 150 17.33 -21.98 9.41
CA LYS A 150 17.68 -21.25 8.17
C LYS A 150 17.73 -22.25 7.03
N LYS A 151 17.02 -21.95 5.93
CA LYS A 151 16.82 -22.93 4.87
C LYS A 151 17.98 -23.01 3.88
N ASP A 152 18.73 -21.93 3.66
CA ASP A 152 20.02 -21.93 2.95
C ASP A 152 20.69 -20.55 3.07
N SER A 153 22.01 -20.52 3.24
CA SER A 153 22.81 -19.32 3.43
C SER A 153 23.30 -18.72 2.11
N ASN A 154 22.87 -17.49 1.79
CA ASN A 154 23.73 -16.35 1.44
C ASN A 154 22.87 -15.07 1.44
N GLU A 155 23.23 -14.14 2.32
CA GLU A 155 22.63 -12.83 2.59
C GLU A 155 21.22 -12.79 3.21
N VAL A 156 21.11 -12.14 4.39
CA VAL A 156 20.40 -10.86 4.61
C VAL A 156 20.35 -10.55 6.11
N LEU A 157 20.62 -9.28 6.43
CA LEU A 157 20.67 -8.63 7.74
C LEU A 157 19.72 -9.22 8.80
N LEU A 158 20.33 -9.75 9.86
CA LEU A 158 19.70 -9.77 11.18
C LEU A 158 19.58 -8.32 11.66
N LEU A 159 18.36 -7.82 11.84
CA LEU A 159 18.13 -6.62 12.66
C LEU A 159 18.75 -6.88 14.04
N PRO A 160 19.52 -5.92 14.60
CA PRO A 160 20.32 -6.17 15.79
C PRO A 160 19.46 -6.55 17.00
N HIS A 161 19.92 -7.58 17.69
CA HIS A 161 19.36 -8.09 18.94
C HIS A 161 19.50 -7.05 20.05
N ASN A 162 18.38 -6.69 20.70
CA ASN A 162 18.41 -6.10 22.04
C ASN A 162 17.46 -6.89 22.98
N PRO A 163 17.96 -7.50 24.07
CA PRO A 163 17.19 -8.43 24.89
C PRO A 163 16.37 -7.68 25.95
N ILE A 164 15.31 -6.97 25.54
CA ILE A 164 14.44 -6.30 26.51
C ILE A 164 12.99 -6.36 26.04
N PHE A 165 12.35 -7.53 26.14
CA PHE A 165 10.95 -7.62 26.59
C PHE A 165 10.52 -9.09 26.78
N LYS A 166 10.07 -9.39 27.99
CA LYS A 166 9.45 -10.65 28.41
C LYS A 166 7.96 -10.58 28.06
N SER A 167 7.50 -11.55 27.29
CA SER A 167 6.11 -12.03 27.17
C SER A 167 4.99 -10.99 27.30
N SER A 168 4.41 -10.58 26.18
CA SER A 168 2.99 -10.22 26.12
C SER A 168 2.40 -10.64 24.78
N GLY A 169 1.22 -11.26 24.82
CA GLY A 169 0.67 -12.09 23.76
C GLY A 169 0.35 -11.37 22.44
N MET A 170 0.34 -12.15 21.37
CA MET A 170 0.15 -11.72 19.97
C MET A 170 -1.20 -11.01 19.72
N LEU A 171 -2.24 -11.31 20.50
CA LEU A 171 -3.55 -10.65 20.42
C LEU A 171 -3.50 -9.21 20.94
N PHE A 172 -2.58 -8.92 21.87
CA PHE A 172 -2.39 -7.58 22.42
C PHE A 172 -1.56 -6.70 21.46
N CYS A 173 -0.62 -7.28 20.70
CA CYS A 173 0.14 -6.56 19.66
C CYS A 173 -0.73 -6.09 18.48
N LEU A 174 -1.72 -6.88 18.07
CA LEU A 174 -2.64 -6.50 16.99
C LEU A 174 -3.65 -5.41 17.42
N LEU A 175 -3.97 -5.32 18.71
CA LEU A 175 -4.90 -4.33 19.26
C LEU A 175 -4.22 -3.05 19.78
N CYS A 176 -2.91 -3.08 20.00
CA CYS A 176 -2.16 -1.94 20.55
C CYS A 176 -1.76 -0.92 19.48
N VAL A 177 -2.75 -0.25 18.89
CA VAL A 177 -2.55 1.14 18.45
C VAL A 177 -2.61 2.01 19.71
N ARG A 178 -1.64 1.85 20.62
CA ARG A 178 -1.52 2.75 21.77
C ARG A 178 -0.73 3.97 21.30
N VAL A 179 -1.45 4.94 20.72
CA VAL A 179 -0.93 6.26 20.39
C VAL A 179 -0.51 6.94 21.70
N SER A 180 0.76 6.80 22.06
CA SER A 180 1.36 7.61 23.11
C SER A 180 1.94 8.85 22.44
N LEU A 181 1.31 10.01 22.68
CA LEU A 181 1.78 11.30 22.18
C LEU A 181 3.19 11.61 22.73
N PRO A 182 4.05 12.32 21.95
CA PRO A 182 5.42 12.57 22.35
C PRO A 182 5.50 13.83 23.20
N LEU A 183 5.76 13.68 24.51
CA LEU A 183 6.21 14.81 25.34
C LEU A 183 7.65 14.65 25.85
N ASN A 184 8.37 13.55 25.55
CA ASN A 184 9.77 13.46 25.95
C ASN A 184 10.66 12.66 25.00
N ARG A 185 11.88 13.18 24.84
CA ARG A 185 12.85 12.99 23.76
C ARG A 185 13.53 11.60 23.67
N LYS A 186 12.97 10.53 24.24
CA LYS A 186 13.48 9.16 24.09
C LYS A 186 12.47 8.30 23.34
N LEU A 187 12.82 7.96 22.10
CA LEU A 187 11.94 7.34 21.13
C LEU A 187 11.60 5.89 21.52
N ILE A 188 10.37 5.66 21.97
CA ILE A 188 9.79 4.34 22.27
C ILE A 188 9.06 3.78 21.03
N ILE A 189 9.51 4.09 19.81
CA ILE A 189 8.87 3.59 18.58
C ILE A 189 9.66 2.43 17.97
N ASP A 190 10.97 2.37 18.21
CA ASP A 190 11.84 1.30 17.71
C ASP A 190 11.52 -0.09 18.33
N LYS A 191 10.82 -0.09 19.47
CA LYS A 191 10.46 -1.29 20.24
C LYS A 191 9.08 -1.87 19.96
N TYR A 192 8.21 -1.19 19.20
CA TYR A 192 6.79 -1.55 19.15
C TYR A 192 6.40 -2.53 18.05
N PHE A 193 7.23 -2.74 17.03
CA PHE A 193 6.83 -3.53 15.85
C PHE A 193 7.60 -4.84 15.62
N THR A 194 8.61 -5.15 16.42
CA THR A 194 9.21 -6.49 16.35
C THR A 194 8.21 -7.46 16.97
N CYS A 195 7.33 -8.06 16.14
CA CYS A 195 6.49 -9.19 16.49
C CYS A 195 7.38 -10.40 16.85
N ARG A 196 8.07 -10.30 18.00
CA ARG A 196 9.06 -11.27 18.49
C ARG A 196 8.41 -12.62 18.75
N CYS A 197 7.09 -12.66 18.93
CA CYS A 197 6.33 -13.91 19.00
C CYS A 197 6.45 -14.72 17.71
N LEU A 198 6.62 -14.08 16.55
CA LEU A 198 6.74 -14.76 15.26
C LEU A 198 8.08 -15.48 15.11
N ASP A 199 9.14 -15.04 15.80
CA ASP A 199 10.42 -15.76 15.85
C ASP A 199 10.28 -17.17 16.38
N LYS A 200 9.24 -17.43 17.20
CA LYS A 200 8.97 -18.77 17.71
C LYS A 200 8.55 -19.76 16.62
N ALA A 201 8.17 -19.29 15.45
CA ALA A 201 7.87 -20.16 14.30
C ALA A 201 9.13 -20.77 13.68
N ALA A 202 10.30 -20.17 13.91
CA ALA A 202 11.58 -20.65 13.39
C ALA A 202 12.41 -21.44 14.40
N ILE A 203 11.81 -21.86 15.53
CA ILE A 203 12.50 -22.67 16.55
C ILE A 203 12.22 -24.16 16.27
N PRO A 204 13.23 -24.96 15.91
CA PRO A 204 13.07 -26.40 15.65
C PRO A 204 12.59 -27.13 16.91
N LYS A 205 11.78 -28.19 16.75
CA LYS A 205 11.31 -29.02 17.86
C LYS A 205 12.17 -30.25 18.09
N THR A 206 12.73 -30.78 17.02
CA THR A 206 13.49 -32.02 16.98
C THR A 206 14.81 -31.77 16.24
N SER A 207 15.73 -32.72 16.32
CA SER A 207 17.03 -32.69 15.64
C SER A 207 16.96 -32.84 14.10
N ILE A 208 15.77 -33.00 13.52
CA ILE A 208 15.54 -33.16 12.07
C ILE A 208 14.65 -32.02 11.56
N PRO A 209 15.19 -30.81 11.33
CA PRO A 209 14.39 -29.63 11.03
C PRO A 209 13.73 -29.66 9.64
N ASP A 210 14.35 -30.28 8.64
CA ASP A 210 13.83 -30.31 7.25
C ASP A 210 12.50 -31.07 7.14
N GLN A 211 12.34 -32.14 7.94
CA GLN A 211 11.11 -32.91 7.99
C GLN A 211 9.98 -32.13 8.69
N GLU A 212 10.30 -31.32 9.70
CA GLU A 212 9.33 -30.46 10.37
C GLU A 212 8.85 -29.32 9.47
N GLU A 213 9.74 -28.81 8.61
CA GLU A 213 9.39 -27.81 7.62
C GLU A 213 8.42 -28.39 6.57
N GLN A 214 8.71 -29.58 6.04
CA GLN A 214 7.84 -30.29 5.10
C GLN A 214 6.46 -30.60 5.69
N GLN A 215 6.38 -30.86 7.00
CA GLN A 215 5.12 -31.05 7.72
C GLN A 215 4.40 -29.73 8.07
N GLY A 216 5.01 -28.57 7.79
CA GLY A 216 4.47 -27.25 8.11
C GLY A 216 4.46 -26.92 9.60
N ILE A 217 5.30 -27.59 10.38
CA ILE A 217 5.44 -27.43 11.85
C ILE A 217 6.60 -26.47 12.20
N LEU A 218 7.48 -26.20 11.24
CA LEU A 218 8.62 -25.28 11.31
C LEU A 218 8.58 -24.30 10.13
N CYS A 219 9.04 -23.06 10.34
CA CYS A 219 9.20 -22.06 9.28
C CYS A 219 10.63 -21.55 9.27
N SER A 220 11.12 -21.10 8.10
CA SER A 220 12.46 -20.53 8.01
C SER A 220 12.51 -19.10 8.57
N VAL A 221 13.69 -18.64 8.99
CA VAL A 221 13.88 -17.26 9.45
C VAL A 221 13.52 -16.25 8.36
N GLU A 222 13.80 -16.57 7.10
CA GLU A 222 13.47 -15.72 5.95
C GLU A 222 11.96 -15.55 5.79
N GLU A 223 11.20 -16.64 5.97
CA GLU A 223 9.73 -16.60 5.96
C GLU A 223 9.17 -15.77 7.11
N VAL A 224 9.72 -15.94 8.31
CA VAL A 224 9.32 -15.14 9.48
C VAL A 224 9.61 -13.66 9.25
N ASN A 225 10.78 -13.32 8.70
CA ASN A 225 11.17 -11.94 8.40
C ASN A 225 10.28 -11.31 7.32
N ARG A 226 9.92 -12.08 6.26
CA ARG A 226 8.95 -11.65 5.25
C ARG A 226 7.61 -11.27 5.88
N VAL A 227 7.07 -12.12 6.76
CA VAL A 227 5.79 -11.86 7.45
C VAL A 227 5.90 -10.67 8.41
N LYS A 228 7.03 -10.52 9.10
CA LYS A 228 7.28 -9.35 9.97
C LYS A 228 7.29 -8.04 9.18
N ARG A 229 7.95 -7.99 8.02
CA ARG A 229 7.94 -6.81 7.14
C ARG A 229 6.54 -6.47 6.67
N LEU A 230 5.76 -7.47 6.27
CA LEU A 230 4.37 -7.29 5.86
C LEU A 230 3.50 -6.74 7.00
N LEU A 231 3.60 -7.35 8.19
CA LEU A 231 2.87 -6.86 9.37
C LEU A 231 3.32 -5.45 9.75
N ALA A 232 4.59 -5.10 9.53
CA ALA A 232 5.12 -3.76 9.78
C ALA A 232 4.49 -2.66 8.94
N LEU A 233 3.63 -3.00 7.99
CA LEU A 233 2.81 -2.05 7.24
C LEU A 233 1.44 -1.82 7.86
N LEU A 234 0.97 -2.66 8.79
CA LEU A 234 -0.35 -2.53 9.41
C LEU A 234 -0.63 -1.14 10.00
N PRO A 235 0.30 -0.48 10.72
CA PRO A 235 0.08 0.88 11.22
C PRO A 235 -0.19 1.89 10.10
N MET A 236 0.48 1.76 8.96
CA MET A 236 0.20 2.60 7.80
C MET A 236 -1.20 2.34 7.26
N TRP A 237 -1.58 1.08 7.09
CA TRP A 237 -2.90 0.69 6.60
C TRP A 237 -4.05 1.12 7.52
N THR A 238 -3.87 1.14 8.84
CA THR A 238 -4.91 1.64 9.76
C THR A 238 -5.17 3.13 9.59
N THR A 239 -4.16 3.93 9.23
CA THR A 239 -4.33 5.36 8.90
C THR A 239 -5.17 5.57 7.63
N LEU A 240 -5.41 4.53 6.82
CA LEU A 240 -6.18 4.64 5.59
C LEU A 240 -7.66 4.27 5.77
N LEU A 241 -8.05 3.74 6.93
CA LEU A 241 -9.45 3.37 7.21
C LEU A 241 -10.41 4.56 7.08
N VAL A 242 -10.01 5.74 7.53
CA VAL A 242 -10.84 6.95 7.44
C VAL A 242 -10.86 7.52 6.02
N TYR A 243 -9.75 7.44 5.29
CA TYR A 243 -9.73 7.78 3.86
C TYR A 243 -10.75 6.93 3.10
N ALA A 244 -10.72 5.62 3.33
CA ALA A 244 -11.62 4.69 2.69
C ALA A 244 -13.09 4.98 3.09
N LEU A 245 -13.36 5.38 4.35
CA LEU A 245 -14.70 5.81 4.79
C LEU A 245 -15.25 6.98 3.96
N VAL A 246 -14.40 7.94 3.63
CA VAL A 246 -14.77 9.06 2.74
C VAL A 246 -15.07 8.55 1.34
N GLU A 247 -14.32 7.56 0.85
CA GLU A 247 -14.58 6.92 -0.44
C GLU A 247 -15.96 6.22 -0.47
N ALA A 248 -16.31 5.43 0.56
CA ALA A 248 -17.66 4.87 0.70
C ALA A 248 -18.73 5.94 0.64
N THR A 249 -18.57 6.99 1.46
CA THR A 249 -19.51 8.12 1.53
C THR A 249 -19.71 8.76 0.16
N GLY A 250 -18.64 8.87 -0.64
CA GLY A 250 -18.70 9.38 -2.00
C GLY A 250 -19.40 8.45 -3.00
N SER A 251 -19.28 7.13 -2.82
CA SER A 251 -19.94 6.14 -3.68
C SER A 251 -21.43 5.96 -3.40
N THR A 252 -21.89 6.30 -2.19
CA THR A 252 -23.28 6.13 -1.76
C THR A 252 -24.00 7.48 -1.65
N PHE A 253 -23.72 8.24 -0.59
CA PHE A 253 -24.50 9.42 -0.23
C PHE A 253 -24.31 10.58 -1.20
N PHE A 254 -23.16 10.72 -1.85
CA PHE A 254 -23.00 11.78 -2.86
C PHE A 254 -23.86 11.51 -4.10
N VAL A 255 -24.02 10.23 -4.46
CA VAL A 255 -24.89 9.79 -5.54
C VAL A 255 -26.35 10.00 -5.14
N GLU A 256 -26.72 9.60 -3.93
CA GLU A 256 -28.06 9.77 -3.37
C GLU A 256 -28.53 11.24 -3.36
N GLN A 257 -27.62 12.19 -3.12
CA GLN A 257 -27.95 13.62 -3.17
C GLN A 257 -28.42 14.09 -4.54
N SER A 258 -28.00 13.42 -5.61
CA SER A 258 -28.35 13.80 -6.97
C SER A 258 -29.84 13.65 -7.27
N ASP A 259 -30.55 12.75 -6.60
CA ASP A 259 -32.00 12.51 -6.81
C ASP A 259 -32.87 13.74 -6.49
N SER A 260 -32.36 14.63 -5.63
CA SER A 260 -33.04 15.87 -5.25
C SER A 260 -32.62 17.11 -6.06
N LEU A 261 -31.76 16.93 -7.07
CA LEU A 261 -31.18 18.01 -7.87
C LEU A 261 -31.67 17.96 -9.32
N GLU A 262 -31.69 19.12 -9.97
CA GLU A 262 -32.03 19.19 -11.39
C GLU A 262 -30.91 18.66 -12.28
N ALA A 263 -31.26 17.71 -13.14
CA ALA A 263 -30.32 17.12 -14.07
C ALA A 263 -29.75 18.14 -15.05
N ILE A 264 -28.46 18.00 -15.36
CA ILE A 264 -27.78 18.86 -16.32
C ILE A 264 -28.20 18.45 -17.72
N LYS A 265 -28.65 19.41 -18.52
CA LYS A 265 -28.90 19.22 -19.95
C LYS A 265 -27.76 19.83 -20.75
N PHE A 266 -27.04 19.01 -21.50
CA PHE A 266 -25.96 19.45 -22.38
C PHE A 266 -26.21 18.91 -23.79
N LEU A 267 -26.27 19.80 -24.80
CA LEU A 267 -26.57 19.43 -26.19
C LEU A 267 -27.86 18.60 -26.36
N GLY A 268 -28.89 18.85 -25.53
CA GLY A 268 -30.15 18.09 -25.56
C GLY A 268 -30.10 16.72 -24.88
N LEU A 269 -28.94 16.29 -24.38
CA LEU A 269 -28.77 15.07 -23.59
C LEU A 269 -28.87 15.41 -22.09
N THR A 270 -29.60 14.59 -21.34
CA THR A 270 -29.68 14.68 -19.89
C THR A 270 -28.55 13.86 -19.28
N LEU A 271 -27.72 14.48 -18.45
CA LEU A 271 -26.61 13.81 -17.80
C LEU A 271 -27.13 12.76 -16.81
N SER A 272 -26.81 11.50 -17.05
CA SER A 272 -27.12 10.39 -16.15
C SER A 272 -26.32 10.49 -14.86
N ILE A 273 -26.91 10.06 -13.74
CA ILE A 273 -26.26 10.01 -12.41
C ILE A 273 -24.96 9.19 -12.45
N ASN A 274 -24.91 8.17 -13.32
CA ASN A 274 -23.73 7.34 -13.54
C ASN A 274 -22.51 8.12 -14.08
N ALA A 275 -22.69 9.37 -14.55
CA ALA A 275 -21.61 10.22 -15.03
C ALA A 275 -20.65 10.63 -13.92
N PHE A 276 -21.13 10.79 -12.68
CA PHE A 276 -20.30 11.24 -11.57
C PHE A 276 -19.24 10.23 -11.14
N PRO A 277 -19.55 8.92 -10.94
CA PRO A 277 -18.53 7.91 -10.70
C PRO A 277 -17.53 7.76 -11.86
N ALA A 278 -17.99 7.83 -13.11
CA ALA A 278 -17.11 7.78 -14.27
C ALA A 278 -16.15 8.98 -14.31
N PHE A 279 -16.67 10.18 -14.05
CA PHE A 279 -15.87 11.40 -13.94
C PHE A 279 -14.82 11.29 -12.81
N LYS A 280 -15.21 10.78 -11.62
CA LYS A 280 -14.27 10.51 -10.51
C LYS A 280 -13.12 9.60 -10.96
N SER A 281 -13.41 8.52 -11.68
CA SER A 281 -12.40 7.58 -12.17
C SER A 281 -11.43 8.20 -13.20
N VAL A 282 -11.96 9.04 -14.11
CA VAL A 282 -11.13 9.82 -15.06
C VAL A 282 -10.17 10.75 -14.30
N VAL A 283 -10.69 11.51 -13.33
CA VAL A 283 -9.87 12.42 -12.50
C VAL A 283 -8.79 11.65 -11.74
N SER A 284 -9.15 10.54 -11.11
CA SER A 284 -8.22 9.66 -10.39
C SER A 284 -7.09 9.13 -11.28
N SER A 285 -7.44 8.69 -12.50
CA SER A 285 -6.48 8.21 -13.49
C SER A 285 -5.54 9.33 -13.98
N LEU A 286 -6.09 10.51 -14.27
CA LEU A 286 -5.32 11.68 -14.68
C LEU A 286 -4.33 12.11 -13.59
N VAL A 287 -4.79 12.21 -12.34
CA VAL A 287 -3.94 12.56 -11.20
C VAL A 287 -2.84 11.52 -11.00
N SER A 288 -3.18 10.23 -11.08
CA SER A 288 -2.20 9.13 -10.98
C SER A 288 -1.14 9.19 -12.09
N CYS A 289 -1.51 9.62 -13.29
CA CYS A 289 -0.58 9.83 -14.41
C CYS A 289 0.29 11.07 -14.18
N LEU A 290 -0.29 12.20 -13.77
CA LEU A 290 0.43 13.44 -13.48
C LEU A 290 1.53 13.22 -12.44
N PHE A 291 1.24 12.53 -11.33
CA PHE A 291 2.27 12.23 -10.34
C PHE A 291 3.41 11.36 -10.87
N ARG A 292 3.10 10.39 -11.75
CA ARG A 292 4.14 9.57 -12.40
C ARG A 292 5.07 10.37 -13.31
N VAL A 293 4.54 11.39 -13.99
CA VAL A 293 5.31 12.28 -14.86
C VAL A 293 6.08 13.33 -14.06
N LEU A 294 5.48 13.85 -12.99
CA LEU A 294 6.05 14.93 -12.18
C LEU A 294 7.20 14.46 -11.26
N ILE A 295 7.18 13.20 -10.81
CA ILE A 295 8.25 12.68 -9.94
C ILE A 295 9.52 12.48 -10.79
N PRO A 296 10.63 13.21 -10.51
CA PRO A 296 11.85 13.11 -11.31
C PRO A 296 12.45 11.71 -11.23
N LYS A 297 12.94 11.17 -12.35
CA LYS A 297 13.62 9.86 -12.38
C LYS A 297 14.76 9.76 -11.35
N LYS A 298 15.52 10.84 -11.16
CA LYS A 298 16.60 10.95 -10.18
C LYS A 298 16.15 10.77 -8.72
N TRP A 299 14.89 11.08 -8.42
CA TRP A 299 14.33 10.90 -7.08
C TRP A 299 13.89 9.46 -6.83
N LYS A 300 13.69 8.69 -7.91
CA LYS A 300 13.41 7.25 -7.84
C LYS A 300 14.66 6.43 -7.51
N GLU A 301 15.84 6.95 -7.83
CA GLU A 301 17.13 6.31 -7.52
C GLU A 301 17.51 6.45 -6.04
N ASN A 302 17.09 7.54 -5.37
CA ASN A 302 17.31 7.72 -3.94
C ASN A 302 16.12 7.18 -3.14
N LYS A 303 16.32 6.06 -2.44
CA LYS A 303 15.27 5.38 -1.66
C LYS A 303 14.60 6.27 -0.61
N GLU A 304 15.38 7.07 0.13
CA GLU A 304 14.85 7.94 1.19
C GLU A 304 13.95 9.04 0.60
N LYS A 305 14.41 9.70 -0.47
CA LYS A 305 13.62 10.74 -1.15
C LYS A 305 12.38 10.16 -1.78
N HIS A 306 12.51 8.98 -2.41
CA HIS A 306 11.39 8.27 -3.00
C HIS A 306 10.31 7.98 -1.95
N GLN A 307 10.69 7.42 -0.80
CA GLN A 307 9.79 7.14 0.30
C GLN A 307 9.10 8.39 0.84
N LEU A 308 9.87 9.47 1.09
CA LEU A 308 9.32 10.72 1.57
C LEU A 308 8.28 11.31 0.61
N VAL A 309 8.56 11.27 -0.69
CA VAL A 309 7.65 11.74 -1.74
C VAL A 309 6.37 10.90 -1.77
N THR A 310 6.50 9.59 -1.64
CA THR A 310 5.35 8.68 -1.59
C THR A 310 4.48 8.94 -0.35
N LEU A 311 5.08 9.17 0.82
CA LEU A 311 4.35 9.57 2.03
C LEU A 311 3.66 10.93 1.83
N LEU A 312 4.36 11.96 1.36
CA LEU A 312 3.77 13.28 1.11
C LEU A 312 2.59 13.22 0.11
N ARG A 313 2.70 12.38 -0.92
CA ARG A 313 1.65 12.13 -1.89
C ARG A 313 0.40 11.53 -1.22
N ILE A 314 0.55 10.53 -0.36
CA ILE A 314 -0.55 9.95 0.41
C ILE A 314 -1.17 11.02 1.35
N GLY A 315 -0.33 11.79 2.04
CA GLY A 315 -0.76 12.89 2.92
C GLY A 315 -1.57 13.96 2.19
N LEU A 316 -1.17 14.34 0.97
CA LEU A 316 -1.93 15.27 0.14
C LEU A 316 -3.34 14.74 -0.17
N GLY A 317 -3.46 13.45 -0.44
CA GLY A 317 -4.74 12.80 -0.64
C GLY A 317 -5.64 12.82 0.61
N MET A 318 -5.06 12.64 1.80
CA MET A 318 -5.81 12.79 3.06
C MET A 318 -6.27 14.23 3.33
N VAL A 319 -5.49 15.24 2.94
CA VAL A 319 -5.96 16.62 2.99
C VAL A 319 -7.12 16.84 2.01
N CYS A 320 -7.01 16.27 0.80
CA CYS A 320 -8.08 16.32 -0.18
C CYS A 320 -9.36 15.61 0.29
N SER A 321 -9.27 14.55 1.10
CA SER A 321 -10.45 13.88 1.68
C SER A 321 -11.21 14.79 2.65
N ILE A 322 -10.50 15.56 3.50
CA ILE A 322 -11.09 16.56 4.39
C ILE A 322 -11.79 17.64 3.55
N LEU A 323 -11.10 18.19 2.56
CA LEU A 323 -11.68 19.21 1.67
C LEU A 323 -12.92 18.66 0.94
N CYS A 324 -12.87 17.41 0.48
CA CYS A 324 -13.99 16.73 -0.17
C CYS A 324 -15.23 16.72 0.73
N CYS A 325 -15.12 16.22 1.96
CA CYS A 325 -16.26 16.18 2.89
C CYS A 325 -16.74 17.58 3.31
N VAL A 326 -15.83 18.55 3.46
CA VAL A 326 -16.21 19.95 3.73
C VAL A 326 -17.01 20.53 2.56
N THR A 327 -16.57 20.30 1.32
CA THR A 327 -17.32 20.73 0.13
C THR A 327 -18.68 20.07 0.06
N ALA A 328 -18.76 18.76 0.34
CA ALA A 328 -20.02 18.04 0.36
C ALA A 328 -20.98 18.55 1.44
N SER A 329 -20.48 18.86 2.65
CA SER A 329 -21.28 19.47 3.72
C SER A 329 -21.84 20.83 3.28
N LYS A 330 -21.02 21.69 2.67
CA LYS A 330 -21.45 22.99 2.14
C LYS A 330 -22.48 22.86 1.02
N VAL A 331 -22.29 21.91 0.09
CA VAL A 331 -23.27 21.59 -0.96
C VAL A 331 -24.58 21.13 -0.34
N GLY A 332 -24.52 20.28 0.70
CA GLY A 332 -25.69 19.85 1.48
C GLY A 332 -26.46 21.00 2.13
N VAL A 333 -25.76 21.96 2.76
CA VAL A 333 -26.40 23.16 3.34
C VAL A 333 -27.05 24.01 2.24
N ARG A 334 -26.34 24.23 1.13
CA ARG A 334 -26.88 25.01 0.00
C ARG A 334 -28.14 24.37 -0.59
N ARG A 335 -28.15 23.04 -0.73
CA ARG A 335 -29.30 22.26 -1.20
C ARG A 335 -30.51 22.45 -0.29
N LEU A 336 -30.34 22.29 1.02
CA LEU A 336 -31.42 22.51 2.01
C LEU A 336 -31.96 23.94 1.96
N ASN A 337 -31.09 24.95 1.86
CA ASN A 337 -31.50 26.35 1.71
C ASN A 337 -32.27 26.60 0.41
N SER A 338 -31.88 25.93 -0.69
CA SER A 338 -32.58 26.03 -1.96
C SER A 338 -34.01 25.49 -1.86
N ILE A 339 -34.20 24.34 -1.22
CA ILE A 339 -35.51 23.73 -0.97
C ILE A 339 -36.38 24.64 -0.11
N HIS A 340 -35.83 25.18 0.99
CA HIS A 340 -36.56 26.10 1.87
C HIS A 340 -37.04 27.36 1.13
N ASN A 341 -36.20 27.89 0.23
CA ASN A 341 -36.51 29.05 -0.59
C ASN A 341 -37.31 28.72 -1.87
N SER A 342 -37.79 27.48 -2.04
CA SER A 342 -38.49 26.98 -3.25
C SER A 342 -37.72 27.19 -4.55
N ASN A 343 -36.39 27.21 -4.48
CA ASN A 343 -35.50 27.33 -5.64
C ASN A 343 -34.94 25.95 -6.00
N SER A 344 -34.82 25.66 -7.29
CA SER A 344 -34.17 24.45 -7.75
C SER A 344 -32.65 24.60 -7.82
N MET A 345 -31.94 23.50 -7.56
CA MET A 345 -30.48 23.45 -7.57
C MET A 345 -30.00 22.43 -8.60
N SER A 346 -29.09 22.84 -9.48
CA SER A 346 -28.53 21.96 -10.51
C SER A 346 -27.56 20.93 -9.92
N MET A 347 -27.51 19.73 -10.52
CA MET A 347 -26.51 18.70 -10.23
C MET A 347 -25.06 19.15 -10.47
N SER A 348 -24.81 20.26 -11.19
CA SER A 348 -23.45 20.77 -11.45
C SER A 348 -22.66 21.09 -10.17
N TRP A 349 -23.36 21.37 -9.08
CA TRP A 349 -22.77 21.60 -7.76
C TRP A 349 -22.15 20.34 -7.12
N LEU A 350 -22.38 19.15 -7.68
CA LEU A 350 -21.71 17.91 -7.26
C LEU A 350 -20.31 17.75 -7.88
N PHE A 351 -19.98 18.44 -8.98
CA PHE A 351 -18.66 18.32 -9.61
C PHE A 351 -17.48 18.62 -8.68
N PRO A 352 -17.51 19.66 -7.81
CA PRO A 352 -16.41 19.94 -6.90
C PRO A 352 -16.09 18.78 -5.95
N GLN A 353 -17.10 18.20 -5.32
CA GLN A 353 -16.91 17.07 -4.40
C GLN A 353 -16.44 15.81 -5.13
N PHE A 354 -16.97 15.49 -6.33
CA PHE A 354 -16.48 14.35 -7.12
C PHE A 354 -15.08 14.57 -7.70
N THR A 355 -14.71 15.81 -8.01
CA THR A 355 -13.33 16.15 -8.43
C THR A 355 -12.36 15.89 -7.28
N LEU A 356 -12.67 16.40 -6.07
CA LEU A 356 -11.84 16.17 -4.89
C LEU A 356 -11.80 14.68 -4.51
N LEU A 357 -12.91 13.96 -4.67
CA LEU A 357 -13.01 12.50 -4.49
C LEU A 357 -12.03 11.77 -5.43
N GLY A 358 -11.99 12.15 -6.71
CA GLY A 358 -11.05 11.58 -7.68
C GLY A 358 -9.58 11.96 -7.41
N VAL A 359 -9.31 13.21 -7.02
CA VAL A 359 -7.96 13.66 -6.68
C VAL A 359 -7.41 12.90 -5.47
N MET A 360 -8.21 12.72 -4.41
CA MET A 360 -7.76 11.95 -3.25
C MET A 360 -7.52 10.48 -3.59
N GLU A 361 -8.35 9.87 -4.43
CA GLU A 361 -8.16 8.47 -4.81
C GLU A 361 -6.89 8.28 -5.63
N GLY A 362 -6.69 9.11 -6.66
CA GLY A 362 -5.52 8.99 -7.53
C GLY A 362 -4.19 9.27 -6.82
N THR A 363 -4.22 10.07 -5.75
CA THR A 363 -3.04 10.32 -4.90
C THR A 363 -2.79 9.18 -3.91
N VAL A 364 -3.81 8.78 -3.12
CA VAL A 364 -3.68 7.76 -2.07
C VAL A 364 -3.48 6.37 -2.66
N HIS A 365 -4.33 5.94 -3.61
CA HIS A 365 -4.29 4.57 -4.13
C HIS A 365 -2.94 4.28 -4.79
N SER A 366 -2.51 5.15 -5.71
CA SER A 366 -1.22 5.00 -6.38
C SER A 366 -0.03 5.13 -5.40
N GLY A 367 -0.10 6.04 -4.42
CA GLY A 367 0.95 6.18 -3.41
C GLY A 367 1.07 4.94 -2.51
N LEU A 368 -0.06 4.30 -2.18
CA LEU A 368 -0.10 3.11 -1.36
C LEU A 368 0.48 1.88 -2.06
N VAL A 369 0.14 1.68 -3.33
CA VAL A 369 0.74 0.66 -4.21
C VAL A 369 2.26 0.81 -4.24
N GLU A 370 2.74 2.03 -4.48
CA GLU A 370 4.17 2.36 -4.55
C GLU A 370 4.87 2.15 -3.20
N PHE A 371 4.24 2.59 -2.10
CA PHE A 371 4.75 2.38 -0.75
C PHE A 371 4.86 0.90 -0.38
N PHE A 372 3.81 0.12 -0.65
CA PHE A 372 3.82 -1.32 -0.37
C PHE A 372 4.94 -2.03 -1.12
N ASN A 373 5.04 -1.77 -2.42
CA ASN A 373 6.06 -2.40 -3.28
C ASN A 373 7.50 -2.01 -2.92
N SER A 374 7.69 -0.86 -2.25
CA SER A 374 9.00 -0.45 -1.72
C SER A 374 9.40 -1.14 -0.41
N GLN A 375 8.43 -1.64 0.35
CA GLN A 375 8.64 -2.14 1.71
C GLN A 375 8.63 -3.67 1.83
N VAL A 376 7.99 -4.37 0.89
CA VAL A 376 7.91 -5.83 0.89
C VAL A 376 8.88 -6.47 -0.09
N ASP A 377 9.26 -7.71 0.19
CA ASP A 377 10.07 -8.53 -0.72
C ASP A 377 9.27 -8.93 -1.97
N GLU A 378 9.95 -9.23 -3.07
CA GLU A 378 9.31 -9.49 -4.38
C GLU A 378 8.26 -10.60 -4.33
N SER A 379 8.51 -11.66 -3.56
CA SER A 379 7.56 -12.76 -3.40
C SER A 379 6.25 -12.36 -2.72
N MET A 380 6.22 -11.23 -2.00
CA MET A 380 5.04 -10.74 -1.28
C MET A 380 4.33 -9.60 -2.01
N LYS A 381 4.90 -9.04 -3.10
CA LYS A 381 4.28 -7.93 -3.87
C LYS A 381 2.88 -8.29 -4.37
N HIS A 382 2.66 -9.52 -4.79
CA HIS A 382 1.35 -10.05 -5.21
C HIS A 382 0.26 -10.01 -4.11
N CYS A 383 0.64 -9.88 -2.83
CA CYS A 383 -0.31 -9.77 -1.72
C CYS A 383 -0.95 -8.37 -1.61
N GLU A 384 -0.31 -7.35 -2.21
CA GLU A 384 -0.73 -5.93 -2.15
C GLU A 384 -2.23 -5.78 -2.42
N SER A 385 -2.66 -6.26 -3.58
CA SER A 385 -4.00 -6.06 -4.06
C SER A 385 -5.01 -6.73 -3.12
N SER A 386 -4.74 -7.96 -2.66
CA SER A 386 -5.64 -8.69 -1.75
C SER A 386 -5.78 -8.03 -0.39
N LEU A 387 -4.69 -7.42 0.13
CA LEU A 387 -4.72 -6.67 1.38
C LEU A 387 -5.52 -5.38 1.24
N ASN A 388 -5.35 -4.65 0.12
CA ASN A 388 -6.13 -3.45 -0.17
C ASN A 388 -7.64 -3.74 -0.17
N ASP A 389 -8.07 -4.81 -0.84
CA ASP A 389 -9.50 -5.19 -0.86
C ASP A 389 -10.02 -5.61 0.52
N CYS A 390 -9.20 -6.29 1.33
CA CYS A 390 -9.57 -6.63 2.69
C CYS A 390 -9.86 -5.38 3.52
N ILE A 391 -9.03 -4.34 3.35
CA ILE A 391 -9.16 -3.07 4.07
C ILE A 391 -10.36 -2.28 3.58
N LEU A 392 -10.59 -2.21 2.27
CA LEU A 392 -11.82 -1.65 1.70
C LEU A 392 -13.06 -2.40 2.25
N GLY A 393 -12.99 -3.72 2.39
CA GLY A 393 -14.04 -4.52 3.02
C GLY A 393 -14.30 -4.14 4.48
N ILE A 394 -13.26 -4.06 5.31
CA ILE A 394 -13.36 -3.61 6.72
C ILE A 394 -13.97 -2.19 6.79
N GLU A 395 -13.59 -1.33 5.86
CA GLU A 395 -14.09 0.03 5.76
C GLU A 395 -15.59 0.09 5.43
N LYS A 396 -16.10 -0.72 4.49
CA LYS A 396 -17.56 -0.75 4.23
C LYS A 396 -18.36 -1.08 5.50
N PHE A 397 -17.85 -1.96 6.36
CA PHE A 397 -18.47 -2.20 7.68
C PHE A 397 -18.39 -0.97 8.58
N LEU A 398 -17.25 -0.27 8.60
CA LEU A 398 -17.09 0.97 9.38
C LEU A 398 -18.05 2.07 8.91
N SER A 399 -18.28 2.19 7.60
CA SER A 399 -19.25 3.12 7.03
C SER A 399 -20.68 2.83 7.50
N VAL A 400 -21.08 1.56 7.57
CA VAL A 400 -22.39 1.16 8.09
C VAL A 400 -22.52 1.52 9.58
N ILE A 401 -21.48 1.28 10.38
CA ILE A 401 -21.46 1.66 11.79
C ILE A 401 -21.60 3.19 11.95
N CYS A 402 -20.88 3.98 11.14
CA CYS A 402 -20.96 5.43 11.16
C CYS A 402 -22.35 5.95 10.75
N ALA A 403 -22.97 5.34 9.74
CA ALA A 403 -24.33 5.66 9.31
C ALA A 403 -25.33 5.35 10.43
N PHE A 404 -25.23 4.18 11.07
CA PHE A 404 -26.10 3.79 12.18
C PHE A 404 -25.94 4.71 13.41
N ALA A 405 -24.72 5.10 13.76
CA ALA A 405 -24.47 6.06 14.84
C ALA A 405 -25.09 7.44 14.54
N SER A 406 -25.28 7.76 13.27
CA SER A 406 -25.84 9.02 12.79
C SER A 406 -27.31 8.90 12.37
N ILE A 407 -28.01 7.82 12.76
CA ILE A 407 -29.37 7.51 12.28
C ILE A 407 -30.37 8.65 12.51
N SER A 408 -30.18 9.44 13.57
CA SER A 408 -31.01 10.62 13.88
C SER A 408 -31.00 11.72 12.80
N TRP A 409 -30.05 11.69 11.87
CA TRP A 409 -29.93 12.65 10.77
C TRP A 409 -30.50 12.12 9.45
N PHE A 410 -30.91 10.86 9.38
CA PHE A 410 -31.52 10.27 8.21
C PHE A 410 -33.04 10.30 8.36
N GLY A 411 -33.72 10.93 7.40
CA GLY A 411 -35.18 10.90 7.25
C GLY A 411 -35.61 9.91 6.18
N ASP A 412 -36.91 9.78 5.96
CA ASP A 412 -37.46 8.86 4.94
C ASP A 412 -37.10 9.31 3.52
N THR A 413 -36.89 10.62 3.33
CA THR A 413 -36.42 11.20 2.06
C THR A 413 -35.08 11.92 2.21
N VAL A 414 -34.36 12.07 1.08
CA VAL A 414 -33.10 12.82 1.00
C VAL A 414 -33.29 14.29 1.42
N ASN A 415 -34.48 14.85 1.20
CA ASN A 415 -34.81 16.24 1.53
C ASN A 415 -35.00 16.46 3.03
N GLU A 416 -35.53 15.48 3.75
CA GLU A 416 -35.66 15.50 5.21
C GLU A 416 -34.35 15.14 5.91
N SER A 417 -33.48 14.42 5.22
CA SER A 417 -32.18 13.99 5.74
C SER A 417 -31.18 15.15 5.88
N ARG A 418 -30.55 15.22 7.06
CA ARG A 418 -29.47 16.16 7.41
C ARG A 418 -28.09 15.61 7.02
N LEU A 419 -27.92 15.33 5.73
CA LEU A 419 -26.65 14.88 5.16
C LEU A 419 -25.52 15.90 5.34
N ASP A 420 -25.86 17.19 5.44
CA ASP A 420 -24.94 18.27 5.79
C ASP A 420 -24.22 18.01 7.11
N LYS A 421 -24.95 17.51 8.12
CA LYS A 421 -24.40 17.14 9.44
C LYS A 421 -23.65 15.82 9.38
N TYR A 422 -24.17 14.83 8.65
CA TYR A 422 -23.48 13.55 8.49
C TYR A 422 -22.09 13.74 7.89
N TYR A 423 -21.93 14.58 6.86
CA TYR A 423 -20.62 14.82 6.25
C TYR A 423 -19.61 15.51 7.17
N LEU A 424 -20.05 16.18 8.24
CA LEU A 424 -19.12 16.71 9.26
C LEU A 424 -18.49 15.59 10.10
N VAL A 425 -19.12 14.41 10.22
CA VAL A 425 -18.54 13.28 10.98
C VAL A 425 -17.27 12.75 10.31
N PRO A 426 -17.26 12.41 9.00
CA PRO A 426 -16.03 12.09 8.28
C PRO A 426 -15.00 13.22 8.29
N VAL A 427 -15.40 14.50 8.33
CA VAL A 427 -14.45 15.63 8.47
C VAL A 427 -13.69 15.54 9.79
N VAL A 428 -14.40 15.42 10.91
CA VAL A 428 -13.77 15.36 12.25
C VAL A 428 -12.88 14.12 12.36
N LEU A 429 -13.37 12.96 11.90
CA LEU A 429 -12.58 11.73 11.86
C LEU A 429 -11.33 11.88 10.97
N SER A 430 -11.46 12.50 9.80
CA SER A 430 -10.35 12.69 8.86
C SER A 430 -9.30 13.66 9.41
N CYS A 431 -9.69 14.71 10.13
CA CYS A 431 -8.74 15.61 10.80
C CYS A 431 -7.94 14.87 11.88
N GLY A 432 -8.61 14.08 12.73
CA GLY A 432 -7.93 13.26 13.75
C GLY A 432 -7.01 12.21 13.11
N ASN A 433 -7.48 11.57 12.03
CA ASN A 433 -6.71 10.59 11.28
C ASN A 433 -5.51 11.19 10.54
N LEU A 434 -5.60 12.40 10.00
CA LEU A 434 -4.48 13.10 9.39
C LEU A 434 -3.37 13.37 10.42
N CYS A 435 -3.73 13.75 11.65
CA CYS A 435 -2.76 13.91 12.74
C CYS A 435 -2.09 12.57 13.08
N PHE A 436 -2.88 11.50 13.19
CA PHE A 436 -2.36 10.14 13.41
C PHE A 436 -1.46 9.68 12.27
N TYR A 437 -1.83 9.95 11.02
CA TYR A 437 -1.05 9.66 9.83
C TYR A 437 0.30 10.37 9.85
N VAL A 438 0.35 11.67 10.18
CA VAL A 438 1.61 12.40 10.26
C VAL A 438 2.54 11.79 11.31
N LEU A 439 2.02 11.39 12.48
CA LEU A 439 2.81 10.72 13.51
C LEU A 439 3.39 9.38 13.01
N VAL A 440 2.56 8.58 12.33
CA VAL A 440 2.98 7.29 11.75
C VAL A 440 3.99 7.50 10.62
N GLY A 441 3.75 8.46 9.71
CA GLY A 441 4.64 8.79 8.61
C GLY A 441 6.02 9.27 9.09
N LEU A 442 6.07 10.08 10.15
CA LEU A 442 7.33 10.47 10.78
C LEU A 442 8.09 9.28 11.37
N ALA A 443 7.39 8.29 11.93
CA ALA A 443 8.02 7.07 12.42
C ALA A 443 8.63 6.24 11.27
N TYR A 444 7.95 6.11 10.13
CA TYR A 444 8.50 5.43 8.95
C TYR A 444 9.67 6.18 8.33
N ALA A 445 9.59 7.51 8.24
CA ALA A 445 10.69 8.33 7.72
C ALA A 445 11.95 8.20 8.59
N ARG A 446 11.80 8.03 9.90
CA ARG A 446 12.94 7.92 10.83
C ARG A 446 13.60 6.54 10.84
N LYS A 447 12.84 5.47 10.57
CA LYS A 447 13.33 4.08 10.61
C LYS A 447 14.44 3.80 9.59
N GLU A 448 14.56 4.62 8.55
CA GLU A 448 15.52 4.42 7.46
C GLU A 448 16.72 5.36 7.51
N ALA A 449 16.73 6.36 8.42
CA ALA A 449 17.93 7.13 8.66
C ALA A 449 18.98 6.18 9.29
N PRO A 450 20.19 6.05 8.70
CA PRO A 450 21.22 5.23 9.31
C PRO A 450 21.48 5.76 10.74
N PRO A 451 21.70 4.88 11.73
CA PRO A 451 22.25 5.33 12.99
C PRO A 451 23.49 6.15 12.65
N GLN A 452 23.53 7.40 13.12
CA GLN A 452 24.80 8.10 13.19
C GLN A 452 25.62 7.26 14.15
N ASP A 453 26.60 6.53 13.61
CA ASP A 453 27.66 5.96 14.44
C ASP A 453 28.24 7.16 15.20
N GLU A 454 27.88 7.29 16.48
CA GLU A 454 28.71 8.02 17.41
C GLU A 454 30.06 7.33 17.31
N MET A 455 31.02 7.99 16.65
CA MET A 455 32.42 7.63 16.77
C MET A 455 32.74 7.73 18.25
N ASP A 456 32.67 6.60 18.95
CA ASP A 456 33.38 6.43 20.21
C ASP A 456 34.84 6.78 19.90
N GLU A 457 35.29 7.86 20.52
CA GLU A 457 36.68 8.33 20.52
C GLU A 457 37.52 7.22 21.15
N VAL A 458 38.02 6.30 20.31
CA VAL A 458 39.04 5.34 20.72
C VAL A 458 40.35 6.11 20.75
N ASP A 459 40.75 6.52 21.94
CA ASP A 459 42.11 6.98 22.22
C ASP A 459 43.09 5.83 21.89
N ILE A 460 43.64 5.86 20.68
CA ILE A 460 44.77 4.99 20.32
C ILE A 460 46.04 5.69 20.79
N GLU A 461 46.50 5.30 21.98
CA GLU A 461 47.84 5.60 22.47
C GLU A 461 48.85 4.98 21.50
N LEU A 462 49.51 5.81 20.68
CA LEU A 462 50.56 5.41 19.76
C LEU A 462 51.81 5.00 20.55
N VAL A 463 51.90 3.72 20.91
CA VAL A 463 53.18 3.11 21.28
C VAL A 463 54.01 2.97 20.00
N GLY A 464 55.09 3.73 19.95
CA GLY A 464 56.02 3.76 18.83
C GLY A 464 56.53 2.36 18.46
N ALA A 465 56.32 1.98 17.22
CA ALA A 465 56.99 0.85 16.60
C ALA A 465 57.67 1.32 15.32
N GLU A 466 58.99 1.25 15.39
CA GLU A 466 60.01 1.56 14.40
C GLU A 466 59.80 0.73 13.12
N TYR A 467 59.65 1.39 11.96
CA TYR A 467 59.65 0.69 10.68
C TYR A 467 61.09 0.49 10.19
N VAL A 468 61.60 -0.74 10.27
CA VAL A 468 62.82 -1.16 9.57
C VAL A 468 62.43 -1.61 8.16
N THR A 469 62.66 -0.77 7.16
CA THR A 469 62.61 -1.16 5.75
C THR A 469 63.95 -1.76 5.32
N ARG A 470 63.93 -3.02 4.87
CA ARG A 470 65.08 -3.64 4.20
C ARG A 470 64.91 -3.48 2.69
N SER A 471 65.53 -2.46 2.11
CA SER A 471 65.98 -2.53 0.72
C SER A 471 67.31 -1.79 0.56
N THR A 472 68.24 -2.54 -0.02
CA THR A 472 69.62 -2.22 -0.33
C THR A 472 69.75 -0.95 -1.18
N SER A 473 70.43 0.08 -0.68
CA SER A 473 71.33 0.95 -1.45
C SER A 473 72.03 1.96 -0.52
N THR A 474 73.24 2.35 -0.90
CA THR A 474 74.31 2.99 -0.12
C THR A 474 74.13 4.49 0.18
N ASN A 475 74.62 4.88 1.38
CA ASN A 475 74.94 6.22 1.93
C ASN A 475 73.83 7.06 2.60
N PRO A 476 74.06 7.56 3.85
CA PRO A 476 73.10 8.39 4.58
C PRO A 476 73.41 9.89 4.46
N VAL A 477 72.38 10.71 4.29
CA VAL A 477 72.41 12.14 4.68
C VAL A 477 71.12 12.44 5.45
N ILE A 478 71.30 12.77 6.72
CA ILE A 478 70.26 13.13 7.69
C ILE A 478 69.80 14.55 7.41
N THR A 479 68.49 14.77 7.24
CA THR A 479 67.87 16.07 7.52
C THR A 479 66.54 15.85 8.22
N ASN A 480 66.50 16.20 9.52
CA ASN A 480 65.30 16.29 10.32
C ASN A 480 64.52 17.53 9.89
N ILE A 481 63.25 17.36 9.50
CA ILE A 481 62.30 18.47 9.41
C ILE A 481 61.12 18.15 10.33
N MET A 482 61.13 18.81 11.49
CA MET A 482 60.00 18.98 12.39
C MET A 482 58.93 19.80 11.64
N MET A 483 57.67 19.36 11.62
CA MET A 483 56.55 20.23 11.27
C MET A 483 55.38 20.11 12.25
N ASP A 484 54.82 21.29 12.52
CA ASP A 484 54.00 21.74 13.63
C ASP A 484 52.50 21.58 13.36
N ASP A 485 51.73 21.36 14.42
CA ASP A 485 50.41 20.71 14.46
C ASP A 485 49.21 21.67 14.33
N LYS A 486 49.17 22.51 13.29
CA LYS A 486 48.05 23.45 13.09
C LYS A 486 47.72 23.67 11.61
N ASN A 487 46.95 22.76 11.00
CA ASN A 487 45.93 23.06 9.96
C ASN A 487 45.33 21.77 9.36
N LEU A 488 44.41 21.11 10.07
CA LEU A 488 43.56 20.06 9.51
C LEU A 488 42.24 20.70 9.00
N ARG A 489 42.19 20.99 7.69
CA ARG A 489 40.93 21.28 6.97
C ARG A 489 40.61 20.11 6.04
N SER A 490 39.41 19.55 6.25
CA SER A 490 38.76 18.42 5.56
C SER A 490 39.15 18.20 4.09
N ARG A 491 39.62 17.00 3.74
CA ARG A 491 39.75 16.50 2.36
C ARG A 491 38.78 15.34 2.14
N SER A 492 37.86 15.47 1.20
CA SER A 492 37.03 14.38 0.66
C SER A 492 37.75 13.71 -0.52
N LEU A 493 37.83 12.37 -0.53
CA LEU A 493 38.41 11.57 -1.61
C LEU A 493 37.27 10.93 -2.43
N GLU A 494 37.21 11.22 -3.73
CA GLU A 494 36.38 10.47 -4.69
C GLU A 494 37.25 9.43 -5.42
N VAL A 495 36.69 8.25 -5.66
CA VAL A 495 37.34 7.11 -6.33
C VAL A 495 36.80 7.00 -7.75
N GLU A 496 37.65 7.23 -8.76
CA GLU A 496 37.30 7.01 -10.17
C GLU A 496 37.97 5.71 -10.68
N GLY A 497 37.13 4.70 -10.95
CA GLY A 497 37.43 3.65 -11.94
C GLY A 497 38.22 2.43 -11.46
N TYR A 498 37.78 1.26 -11.95
CA TYR A 498 38.40 -0.05 -11.73
C TYR A 498 39.17 -0.43 -13.01
N SER A 499 40.48 -0.67 -12.92
CA SER A 499 41.26 -1.27 -14.01
C SER A 499 41.50 -2.74 -13.70
N SER A 500 40.99 -3.64 -14.55
CA SER A 500 41.24 -5.08 -14.44
C SER A 500 42.60 -5.42 -15.03
N ASP A 501 43.54 -5.87 -14.21
CA ASP A 501 44.68 -6.63 -14.70
C ASP A 501 45.11 -7.69 -13.68
N ILE A 502 45.39 -8.89 -14.19
CA ILE A 502 45.21 -10.18 -13.49
C ILE A 502 46.21 -10.47 -12.36
N ASN A 503 47.21 -9.63 -12.09
CA ASN A 503 48.23 -9.95 -11.06
C ASN A 503 48.72 -8.80 -10.17
N ASN A 504 48.09 -7.62 -10.16
CA ASN A 504 48.45 -6.57 -9.18
C ASN A 504 47.35 -5.51 -9.02
N LYS A 505 46.62 -5.52 -7.90
CA LYS A 505 45.65 -4.46 -7.56
C LYS A 505 46.38 -3.26 -6.93
N LYS A 506 46.49 -2.14 -7.64
CA LYS A 506 46.91 -0.83 -7.10
C LYS A 506 45.75 0.15 -7.18
N LEU A 507 45.34 0.71 -6.03
CA LEU A 507 44.42 1.83 -5.94
C LEU A 507 45.17 3.14 -6.25
N LEU A 508 44.77 3.82 -7.32
CA LEU A 508 45.25 5.17 -7.64
C LEU A 508 44.29 6.18 -7.00
N LEU A 509 44.76 6.92 -6.00
CA LEU A 509 44.04 8.06 -5.42
C LEU A 509 44.78 9.35 -5.81
N ARG A 510 44.07 10.30 -6.41
CA ARG A 510 44.59 11.63 -6.73
C ARG A 510 43.86 12.67 -5.88
N SER A 511 44.56 13.38 -4.99
CA SER A 511 43.94 14.48 -4.23
C SER A 511 43.83 15.75 -5.09
N ARG A 512 42.63 16.29 -5.29
CA ARG A 512 42.43 17.66 -5.78
C ARG A 512 42.21 18.60 -4.60
N THR A 513 43.01 19.66 -4.53
CA THR A 513 42.75 20.82 -3.66
C THR A 513 41.85 21.79 -4.41
N PHE A 514 40.61 21.99 -3.94
CA PHE A 514 39.81 23.16 -4.33
C PHE A 514 40.32 24.38 -3.56
N LYS A 515 40.53 25.49 -4.27
CA LYS A 515 40.96 26.78 -3.70
C LYS A 515 39.76 27.54 -3.18
#